data_AF-A0A2S6R9J1-F1
#
_entry.id   AF-A0A2S6R9J1-F1
#
_cell.length_a   1.000
_cell.length_b   1.000
_cell.length_c   1.000
_cell.angle_alpha   90.00
_cell.angle_beta   90.00
_cell.angle_gamma   90.00
#
_symmetry.space_group_name_H-M   'P 1'
#
loop_
_entity.id
_entity.type
_entity.pdbx_description
1 polymer ?
#
loop_
_entity_poly.entity_id
_entity_poly.type
_entity_poly.pdbx_seq_one_letter_code
_entity_poly.pdbx_strand_id
1 'polypeptide(L)'
;MEQTSIYLLAETLVNQNMRTHELTIAFQIFTILFYFFVVIITAYIIRNLYILVRLIATFVAILFNFILIYNIQIQSNLGNILLNSLSKLAAEDQAPLFKENLLKQGLDPGKEITILDPNLFSIYIITLLILGIIAPVYLYLFAKWEKI
;
A
#
# COMPACT_ATOMS: atom_id res chain seq x y z
N MET A 1 21.85 -28.43 -20.07
CA MET A 1 20.97 -27.40 -20.68
C MET A 1 19.70 -27.13 -19.86
N GLU A 2 19.27 -28.01 -18.94
CA GLU A 2 18.11 -27.72 -18.05
C GLU A 2 18.37 -26.69 -16.94
N GLN A 3 19.59 -26.62 -16.39
CA GLN A 3 19.91 -25.63 -15.36
C GLN A 3 19.79 -24.18 -15.84
N THR A 4 20.00 -23.93 -17.14
CA THR A 4 19.93 -22.60 -17.75
C THR A 4 18.48 -22.10 -17.87
N SER A 5 17.50 -23.00 -18.08
CA SER A 5 16.08 -22.61 -18.17
C SER A 5 15.46 -22.34 -16.80
N ILE A 6 15.86 -23.11 -15.77
CA ILE A 6 15.45 -22.88 -14.37
C ILE A 6 16.04 -21.57 -13.85
N TYR A 7 17.31 -21.28 -14.20
CA TYR A 7 17.97 -20.03 -13.84
C TYR A 7 17.28 -18.81 -14.48
N LEU A 8 16.95 -18.87 -15.76
CA LEU A 8 16.22 -17.80 -16.45
C LEU A 8 14.81 -17.61 -15.87
N LEU A 9 14.13 -18.71 -15.51
CA LEU A 9 12.80 -18.66 -14.90
C LEU A 9 12.85 -18.02 -13.51
N ALA A 10 13.84 -18.38 -12.68
CA ALA A 10 14.06 -17.78 -11.37
C ALA A 10 14.42 -16.29 -11.47
N GLU A 11 15.25 -15.90 -12.44
CA GLU A 11 15.59 -14.49 -12.71
C GLU A 11 14.35 -13.69 -13.14
N THR A 12 13.53 -14.28 -14.01
CA THR A 12 12.29 -13.67 -14.48
C THR A 12 11.29 -13.51 -13.33
N LEU A 13 11.17 -14.51 -12.46
CA LEU A 13 10.30 -14.46 -11.28
C LEU A 13 10.75 -13.42 -10.26
N VAL A 14 12.05 -13.31 -9.97
CA VAL A 14 12.58 -12.30 -9.03
C VAL A 14 12.42 -10.89 -9.60
N ASN A 15 12.75 -10.67 -10.88
CA ASN A 15 12.55 -9.38 -11.54
C ASN A 15 11.06 -9.01 -11.64
N GLN A 16 10.19 -9.98 -11.90
CA GLN A 16 8.75 -9.77 -11.83
C GLN A 16 8.31 -9.42 -10.42
N ASN A 17 8.83 -10.08 -9.38
CA ASN A 17 8.40 -9.84 -8.00
C ASN A 17 8.88 -8.47 -7.49
N MET A 18 10.12 -8.07 -7.81
CA MET A 18 10.65 -6.74 -7.49
C MET A 18 9.87 -5.63 -8.22
N ARG A 19 9.63 -5.79 -9.54
CA ARG A 19 8.77 -4.86 -10.29
C ARG A 19 7.34 -4.84 -9.76
N THR A 20 6.82 -5.99 -9.36
CA THR A 20 5.48 -6.10 -8.76
C THR A 20 5.45 -5.37 -7.42
N HIS A 21 6.52 -5.40 -6.63
CA HIS A 21 6.61 -4.66 -5.38
C HIS A 21 6.65 -3.14 -5.59
N GLU A 22 7.48 -2.66 -6.52
CA GLU A 22 7.51 -1.24 -6.92
C GLU A 22 6.16 -0.78 -7.47
N LEU A 23 5.54 -1.59 -8.34
CA LEU A 23 4.21 -1.35 -8.86
C LEU A 23 3.15 -1.35 -7.76
N THR A 24 3.29 -2.20 -6.74
CA THR A 24 2.36 -2.26 -5.60
C THR A 24 2.46 -0.99 -4.75
N ILE A 25 3.67 -0.51 -4.46
CA ILE A 25 3.86 0.75 -3.72
C ILE A 25 3.31 1.94 -4.52
N ALA A 26 3.64 2.03 -5.81
CA ALA A 26 3.12 3.08 -6.69
C ALA A 26 1.58 3.04 -6.78
N PHE A 27 1.01 1.83 -6.89
CA PHE A 27 -0.44 1.63 -6.91
C PHE A 27 -1.11 2.01 -5.58
N GLN A 28 -0.48 1.70 -4.44
CA GLN A 28 -0.97 2.12 -3.12
C GLN A 28 -0.98 3.64 -2.97
N ILE A 29 0.11 4.32 -3.34
CA ILE A 29 0.20 5.79 -3.33
C ILE A 29 -0.87 6.38 -4.25
N PHE A 30 -1.01 5.86 -5.47
CA PHE A 30 -2.04 6.28 -6.40
C PHE A 30 -3.44 6.11 -5.81
N THR A 31 -3.74 4.98 -5.18
CA THR A 31 -5.04 4.69 -4.59
C THR A 31 -5.38 5.66 -3.45
N ILE A 32 -4.40 6.01 -2.61
CA ILE A 32 -4.55 7.00 -1.54
C ILE A 32 -4.84 8.39 -2.11
N LEU A 33 -4.04 8.84 -3.08
CA LEU A 33 -4.23 10.15 -3.71
C LEU A 33 -5.59 10.21 -4.43
N PHE A 34 -5.96 9.12 -5.10
CA PHE A 34 -7.25 8.99 -5.78
C PHE A 34 -8.41 9.06 -4.79
N TYR A 35 -8.30 8.43 -3.61
CA TYR A 35 -9.31 8.55 -2.55
C TYR A 35 -9.53 10.02 -2.15
N PHE A 36 -8.47 10.77 -1.84
CA PHE A 36 -8.62 12.18 -1.46
C PHE A 36 -9.14 13.05 -2.60
N PHE A 37 -8.74 12.76 -3.84
CA PHE A 37 -9.28 13.41 -5.02
C PHE A 37 -10.81 13.18 -5.14
N VAL A 38 -11.27 11.94 -4.98
CA VAL A 38 -12.71 11.60 -4.99
C VAL A 38 -13.46 12.31 -3.87
N VAL A 39 -12.88 12.41 -2.67
CA VAL A 39 -13.45 13.18 -1.56
C VAL A 39 -13.62 14.64 -1.96
N ILE A 40 -12.60 15.30 -2.52
CA ILE A 40 -12.71 16.70 -2.96
C ILE A 40 -13.81 16.89 -4.01
N ILE A 41 -13.85 16.05 -5.04
CA ILE A 41 -14.85 16.14 -6.10
C ILE A 41 -16.26 15.92 -5.55
N THR A 42 -16.42 14.92 -4.70
CA THR A 42 -17.72 14.59 -4.10
C THR A 42 -18.18 15.72 -3.18
N ALA A 43 -17.28 16.31 -2.38
CA ALA A 43 -17.56 17.48 -1.54
C ALA A 43 -18.15 18.63 -2.37
N TYR A 44 -17.54 18.90 -3.52
CA TYR A 44 -17.98 19.95 -4.43
C TYR A 44 -19.38 19.68 -4.99
N ILE A 45 -19.67 18.44 -5.39
CA ILE A 45 -20.98 18.06 -5.95
C ILE A 45 -22.09 18.18 -4.89
N ILE A 46 -21.84 17.69 -3.67
CA ILE A 46 -22.88 17.61 -2.63
C ILE A 46 -23.02 18.87 -1.77
N ARG A 47 -22.21 19.92 -2.02
CA ARG A 47 -22.10 21.12 -1.15
C ARG A 47 -23.42 21.83 -0.87
N ASN A 48 -24.35 21.81 -1.84
CA ASN A 48 -25.66 22.48 -1.74
C ASN A 48 -26.79 21.54 -1.33
N LEU A 49 -26.49 20.26 -1.08
CA LEU A 49 -27.49 19.29 -0.65
C LEU A 49 -27.80 19.44 0.85
N TYR A 50 -28.92 18.85 1.25
CA TYR A 50 -29.36 18.85 2.65
C TYR A 50 -28.30 18.22 3.55
N ILE A 51 -28.18 18.73 4.79
CA ILE A 51 -27.14 18.32 5.73
C ILE A 51 -27.14 16.81 6.01
N LEU A 52 -28.31 16.17 6.01
CA LEU A 52 -28.45 14.71 6.16
C LEU A 52 -27.69 13.94 5.07
N VAL A 53 -27.77 14.38 3.82
CA VAL A 53 -27.06 13.72 2.69
C VAL A 53 -25.55 13.88 2.86
N ARG A 54 -25.10 15.05 3.29
CA ARG A 54 -23.69 15.36 3.55
C ARG A 54 -23.13 14.53 4.72
N LEU A 55 -23.94 14.31 5.77
CA LEU A 55 -23.60 13.41 6.89
C LEU A 55 -23.46 11.95 6.45
N ILE A 56 -24.42 11.44 5.67
CA ILE A 56 -24.34 10.07 5.13
C ILE A 56 -23.10 9.91 4.25
N ALA A 57 -22.83 10.88 3.35
CA ALA A 57 -21.64 10.86 2.53
C ALA A 57 -20.36 10.87 3.36
N THR A 58 -20.33 11.61 4.48
CA THR A 58 -19.18 11.67 5.39
C THR A 58 -18.93 10.31 6.02
N PHE A 59 -19.97 9.67 6.55
CA PHE A 59 -19.90 8.34 7.12
C PHE A 59 -19.39 7.31 6.10
N VAL A 60 -19.93 7.34 4.88
CA VAL A 60 -19.50 6.46 3.79
C VAL A 60 -18.03 6.68 3.43
N ALA A 61 -17.58 7.94 3.30
CA ALA A 61 -16.19 8.26 2.98
C ALA A 61 -15.20 7.79 4.06
N ILE A 62 -15.58 7.89 5.33
CA ILE A 62 -14.81 7.35 6.45
C ILE A 62 -14.75 5.83 6.38
N LEU A 63 -15.87 5.14 6.13
CA LEU A 63 -15.90 3.69 5.98
C LEU A 63 -15.00 3.22 4.83
N PHE A 64 -15.02 3.91 3.69
CA PHE A 64 -14.12 3.63 2.57
C PHE A 64 -12.64 3.80 2.95
N ASN A 65 -12.31 4.80 3.77
CA ASN A 65 -10.95 4.97 4.27
C ASN A 65 -10.50 3.77 5.14
N PHE A 66 -11.36 3.28 6.02
CA PHE A 66 -11.08 2.07 6.81
C PHE A 66 -10.82 0.84 5.93
N ILE A 67 -11.66 0.63 4.91
CA ILE A 67 -11.49 -0.48 3.96
C ILE A 67 -10.15 -0.35 3.20
N LEU A 68 -9.79 0.86 2.79
CA LEU A 68 -8.53 1.14 2.11
C LEU A 68 -7.32 0.82 2.99
N ILE A 69 -7.33 1.29 4.24
CA ILE A 69 -6.26 1.02 5.22
C ILE A 69 -6.12 -0.48 5.47
N TYR A 70 -7.24 -1.18 5.64
CA TYR A 70 -7.24 -2.62 5.85
C TYR A 70 -6.62 -3.38 4.66
N ASN A 71 -6.92 -2.96 3.43
CA ASN A 71 -6.31 -3.53 2.23
C ASN A 71 -4.80 -3.27 2.16
N ILE A 72 -4.34 -2.07 2.48
CA ILE A 72 -2.90 -1.74 2.53
C ILE A 72 -2.19 -2.65 3.54
N GLN A 73 -2.79 -2.86 4.71
CA GLN A 73 -2.21 -3.71 5.75
C GLN A 73 -2.14 -5.18 5.32
N ILE A 74 -3.18 -5.72 4.67
CA ILE A 74 -3.15 -7.08 4.11
C ILE A 74 -2.03 -7.23 3.07
N GLN A 75 -1.93 -6.29 2.12
CA GLN A 75 -0.91 -6.38 1.07
C GLN A 75 0.51 -6.27 1.63
N SER A 76 0.73 -5.40 2.62
CA SER A 76 2.02 -5.30 3.32
C SER A 76 2.37 -6.61 4.02
N ASN A 77 1.41 -7.24 4.72
CA ASN A 77 1.63 -8.50 5.42
C ASN A 77 1.94 -9.65 4.45
N LEU A 78 1.20 -9.75 3.34
CA LEU A 78 1.47 -10.73 2.29
C LEU A 78 2.86 -10.53 1.68
N GLY A 79 3.26 -9.29 1.43
CA GLY A 79 4.61 -8.95 0.95
C GLY A 79 5.70 -9.45 1.90
N ASN A 80 5.56 -9.20 3.20
CA ASN A 80 6.51 -9.67 4.22
C ASN A 80 6.60 -11.20 4.29
N ILE A 81 5.46 -11.90 4.23
CA ILE A 81 5.44 -13.38 4.23
C ILE A 81 6.17 -13.95 3.02
N LEU A 82 5.91 -13.39 1.83
CA LEU A 82 6.55 -13.82 0.59
C LEU A 82 8.07 -13.60 0.62
N LEU A 83 8.51 -12.43 1.08
CA LEU A 83 9.94 -12.11 1.15
C LEU A 83 10.69 -12.94 2.18
N ASN A 84 10.08 -13.19 3.35
CA ASN A 84 10.66 -14.09 4.34
C ASN A 84 10.72 -15.54 3.85
N SER A 85 9.73 -15.99 3.07
CA SER A 85 9.75 -17.32 2.46
C SER A 85 10.85 -17.44 1.41
N LEU A 86 11.02 -16.42 0.57
CA LEU A 86 12.12 -16.36 -0.42
C LEU A 86 13.50 -16.28 0.26
N SER A 87 13.61 -15.58 1.39
CA SER A 87 14.84 -15.51 2.18
C SER A 87 15.27 -16.89 2.69
N LYS A 88 14.32 -17.69 3.19
CA LYS A 88 14.58 -19.07 3.62
C LYS A 88 15.02 -19.97 2.46
N LEU A 89 14.33 -19.90 1.33
CA LEU A 89 14.71 -20.64 0.13
C LEU A 89 16.10 -20.25 -0.41
N ALA A 90 16.48 -18.98 -0.27
CA ALA A 90 17.82 -18.50 -0.62
C ALA A 90 18.91 -19.02 0.32
N ALA A 91 18.61 -19.25 1.61
CA ALA A 91 19.54 -19.88 2.54
C ALA A 91 19.75 -21.37 2.24
N GLU A 92 18.74 -22.05 1.70
CA GLU A 92 18.80 -23.46 1.28
C GLU A 92 19.38 -23.65 -0.14
N ASP A 93 19.97 -22.60 -0.74
CA ASP A 93 20.49 -22.58 -2.11
C ASP A 93 19.47 -22.89 -3.22
N GLN A 94 18.17 -22.87 -2.89
CA GLN A 94 17.08 -23.07 -3.84
C GLN A 94 16.69 -21.79 -4.60
N ALA A 95 17.15 -20.63 -4.13
CA ALA A 95 16.96 -19.33 -4.79
C ALA A 95 18.28 -18.53 -4.90
N PRO A 96 19.26 -18.99 -5.71
CA PRO A 96 20.63 -18.44 -5.74
C PRO A 96 20.71 -16.98 -6.19
N LEU A 97 19.82 -16.53 -7.08
CA LEU A 97 19.75 -15.14 -7.53
C LEU A 97 19.21 -14.20 -6.45
N PHE A 98 18.21 -14.64 -5.68
CA PHE A 98 17.73 -13.89 -4.54
C PHE A 98 18.81 -13.82 -3.46
N LYS A 99 19.52 -14.92 -3.22
CA LYS A 99 20.70 -14.98 -2.35
C LYS A 99 21.75 -13.92 -2.74
N GLU A 100 22.11 -13.85 -4.01
CA GLU A 100 23.08 -12.87 -4.51
C GLU A 100 22.59 -11.42 -4.32
N ASN A 101 21.32 -11.15 -4.58
CA ASN A 101 20.73 -9.83 -4.38
C ASN A 101 20.66 -9.43 -2.91
N LEU A 102 20.31 -10.35 -2.01
CA LEU A 102 20.34 -10.10 -0.56
C LEU A 102 21.74 -9.73 -0.12
N LEU A 103 22.75 -10.51 -0.53
CA LEU A 103 24.15 -10.24 -0.19
C LEU A 103 24.64 -8.89 -0.75
N LYS A 104 24.25 -8.53 -1.99
CA LYS A 104 24.53 -7.20 -2.57
C LYS A 104 23.88 -6.06 -1.79
N GLN A 105 22.73 -6.30 -1.17
CA GLN A 105 22.03 -5.34 -0.30
C GLN A 105 22.51 -5.40 1.16
N GLY A 106 23.51 -6.23 1.48
CA GLY A 106 24.04 -6.40 2.84
C GLY A 106 23.13 -7.19 3.78
N LEU A 107 22.19 -7.97 3.23
CA LEU A 107 21.26 -8.81 3.97
C LEU A 107 21.72 -10.28 3.94
N ASP A 108 21.63 -10.95 5.07
CA ASP A 108 21.95 -12.37 5.17
C ASP A 108 20.74 -13.23 4.75
N PRO A 109 20.90 -14.18 3.82
CA PRO A 109 19.87 -15.15 3.46
C PRO A 109 19.40 -15.96 4.69
N GLY A 110 18.09 -16.19 4.79
CA GLY A 110 17.47 -16.96 5.87
C GLY A 110 17.19 -16.14 7.14
N LYS A 111 17.71 -14.91 7.23
CA LYS A 111 17.26 -13.95 8.24
C LYS A 111 15.92 -13.34 7.84
N GLU A 112 15.18 -12.93 8.86
CA GLU A 112 13.93 -12.20 8.69
C GLU A 112 14.23 -10.85 8.04
N ILE A 113 13.57 -10.61 6.91
CA ILE A 113 13.69 -9.38 6.14
C ILE A 113 12.44 -8.55 6.44
N THR A 114 12.65 -7.43 7.11
CA THR A 114 11.59 -6.45 7.35
C THR A 114 11.82 -5.27 6.40
N ILE A 115 10.95 -5.14 5.40
CA ILE A 115 11.05 -4.09 4.35
C ILE A 115 10.72 -2.70 4.92
N LEU A 116 9.84 -2.68 5.92
CA LEU A 116 9.31 -1.48 6.53
C LEU A 116 9.57 -1.55 8.04
N ASP A 117 10.19 -0.51 8.60
CA ASP A 117 10.23 -0.34 10.04
C ASP A 117 8.78 -0.40 10.57
N PRO A 118 8.45 -1.36 11.45
CA PRO A 118 7.10 -1.53 11.96
C PRO A 118 6.54 -0.26 12.60
N ASN A 119 7.40 0.56 13.20
CA ASN A 119 6.99 1.81 13.84
C ASN A 119 6.66 2.87 12.78
N LEU A 120 7.48 3.00 11.73
CA LEU A 120 7.21 3.95 10.63
C LEU A 120 5.96 3.58 9.86
N PHE A 121 5.75 2.30 9.58
CA PHE A 121 4.52 1.81 8.95
C PHE A 121 3.29 2.11 9.82
N SER A 122 3.39 1.88 11.14
CA SER A 122 2.30 2.19 12.07
C SER A 122 1.97 3.70 12.08
N ILE A 123 2.99 4.57 12.14
CA ILE A 123 2.81 6.03 12.09
C ILE A 123 2.14 6.45 10.78
N TYR A 124 2.54 5.85 9.65
CA TYR A 124 1.95 6.13 8.34
C TYR A 124 0.45 5.78 8.30
N ILE A 125 0.09 4.58 8.77
CA ILE A 125 -1.30 4.12 8.84
C ILE A 125 -2.15 5.01 9.74
N ILE A 126 -1.63 5.41 10.91
CA ILE A 126 -2.32 6.32 11.83
C ILE A 126 -2.56 7.68 11.16
N THR A 127 -1.55 8.20 10.46
CA THR A 127 -1.66 9.48 9.75
C THR A 127 -2.73 9.43 8.66
N LEU A 128 -2.76 8.35 7.87
CA LEU A 128 -3.79 8.13 6.86
C LEU A 128 -5.19 8.04 7.44
N LEU A 129 -5.34 7.40 8.61
CA LEU A 129 -6.62 7.28 9.30
C LEU A 129 -7.13 8.63 9.79
N ILE A 130 -6.24 9.41 10.42
CA ILE A 130 -6.58 10.76 10.91
C ILE A 130 -6.98 11.66 9.74
N LEU A 131 -6.19 11.72 8.67
CA LEU A 131 -6.50 12.52 7.49
C LEU A 131 -7.77 12.04 6.78
N GLY A 132 -7.97 10.72 6.71
CA GLY A 132 -9.16 10.10 6.13
C GLY A 132 -10.45 10.34 6.90
N ILE A 133 -10.37 10.75 8.17
CA ILE A 133 -11.51 11.18 8.97
C ILE A 133 -11.70 12.70 8.88
N ILE A 134 -10.62 13.46 9.08
CA ILE A 134 -10.68 14.93 9.13
C ILE A 134 -11.08 15.51 7.77
N ALA A 135 -10.52 15.01 6.67
CA ALA A 135 -10.76 15.60 5.36
C ALA A 135 -12.24 15.48 4.93
N PRO A 136 -12.91 14.30 4.98
CA PRO A 136 -14.33 14.22 4.66
C PRO A 136 -15.19 15.04 5.63
N VAL A 137 -14.93 15.00 6.94
CA VAL A 137 -15.71 15.79 7.92
C VAL A 137 -15.63 17.28 7.61
N TYR A 138 -14.42 17.80 7.41
CA TYR A 138 -14.20 19.20 7.09
C TYR A 138 -14.83 19.57 5.75
N LEU A 139 -14.49 18.84 4.67
CA LEU A 139 -14.92 19.17 3.31
C LEU A 139 -16.42 18.98 3.11
N TYR A 140 -17.02 17.95 3.72
CA TYR A 140 -18.42 17.65 3.51
C TYR A 140 -19.33 18.40 4.46
N LEU A 141 -18.91 18.82 5.66
CA LEU A 141 -19.82 19.46 6.62
C LEU A 141 -19.53 20.96 6.81
N PHE A 142 -18.26 21.36 6.81
CA PHE A 142 -17.85 22.70 7.22
C PHE A 142 -17.33 23.59 6.10
N ALA A 143 -16.78 23.01 5.03
CA ALA A 143 -16.21 23.78 3.94
C ALA A 143 -17.27 24.69 3.29
N LYS A 144 -17.04 25.99 3.43
CA LYS A 144 -17.79 27.03 2.74
C LYS A 144 -17.13 27.25 1.40
N TRP A 145 -17.60 26.52 0.40
CA TRP A 145 -17.26 26.78 -1.00
C TRP A 145 -17.97 28.10 -1.36
N GLU A 146 -17.21 29.19 -1.45
CA GLU A 146 -17.77 30.50 -1.79
C GLU A 146 -18.64 30.38 -3.05
N LYS A 147 -19.84 30.96 -2.99
CA LYS A 147 -20.65 31.17 -4.19
C LYS A 147 -19.94 32.23 -5.02
N ILE A 148 -19.21 31.81 -6.04
CA ILE A 148 -18.88 32.68 -7.18
C ILE A 148 -20.19 33.01 -7.88
#